data_AF-A0A229TFL4-F1
#
_entry.id   AF-A0A229TFL4-F1
#
_cell.length_a   1.000
_cell.length_b   1.000
_cell.length_c   1.000
_cell.angle_alpha   90.00
_cell.angle_beta   90.00
_cell.angle_gamma   90.00
#
_symmetry.space_group_name_H-M   'P 1'
#
loop_
_entity.id
_entity.type
_entity.pdbx_description
1 polymer ?
#
loop_
_entity_poly.entity_id
_entity_poly.type
_entity_poly.pdbx_seq_one_letter_code
_entity_poly.pdbx_strand_id
1 'polypeptide(L)'
;MATTVVNLKGHRDDPDYADVVYVGRAMHRGGWHLEGSKLASPFRPGPDGSRDEVVAQYREYLLARPDLLALLPGLRGRRLGCWCVPEPCHAQVIADLADHGP
;
A
#
# COMPACT_ATOMS: atom_id res chain seq x y z
N MET A 1 12.74 11.73 -6.27
CA MET A 1 13.06 10.56 -5.42
C MET A 1 12.11 9.44 -5.81
N ALA A 2 12.54 8.19 -5.71
CA ALA A 2 11.67 7.04 -5.96
C ALA A 2 10.69 6.84 -4.80
N THR A 3 9.48 6.42 -5.12
CA THR A 3 8.48 6.00 -4.14
C THR A 3 8.93 4.65 -3.57
N THR A 4 8.96 4.52 -2.24
CA THR A 4 9.44 3.29 -1.58
C THR A 4 8.37 2.67 -0.72
N VAL A 5 8.51 1.39 -0.41
CA VAL A 5 7.58 0.66 0.48
C VAL A 5 8.34 0.13 1.68
N VAL A 6 7.82 0.39 2.88
CA VAL A 6 8.42 0.00 4.15
C VAL A 6 7.45 -0.86 4.99
N ASN A 7 8.02 -1.75 5.80
CA ASN A 7 7.24 -2.54 6.75
C ASN A 7 6.95 -1.72 8.01
N LEU A 8 5.69 -1.68 8.46
CA LEU A 8 5.28 -0.98 9.68
C LEU A 8 5.38 -1.82 10.96
N LYS A 9 5.68 -3.12 10.86
CA LYS A 9 5.78 -4.02 12.01
C LYS A 9 6.90 -3.58 12.95
N GLY A 10 6.55 -3.30 14.20
CA GLY A 10 7.52 -2.87 15.22
C GLY A 10 7.82 -1.37 15.22
N HIS A 11 7.29 -0.61 14.25
CA HIS A 11 7.53 0.83 14.10
C HIS A 11 6.34 1.67 14.53
N ARG A 12 5.64 1.23 15.59
CA ARG A 12 4.54 2.01 16.17
C ARG A 12 5.14 3.18 16.95
N ASP A 13 4.60 4.38 16.72
CA ASP A 13 5.06 5.62 17.36
C ASP A 13 6.55 5.93 17.11
N ASP A 14 7.13 5.33 16.06
CA ASP A 14 8.53 5.50 15.68
C ASP A 14 8.69 6.84 14.93
N PRO A 15 9.48 7.79 15.45
CA PRO A 15 9.70 9.08 14.79
C PRO A 15 10.36 8.93 13.41
N ASP A 16 11.12 7.87 13.16
CA ASP A 16 11.74 7.60 11.87
C ASP A 16 10.72 7.14 10.81
N TYR A 17 9.47 6.89 11.21
CA TYR A 17 8.36 6.52 10.35
C TYR A 17 7.26 7.59 10.28
N ALA A 18 7.48 8.76 10.88
CA ALA A 18 6.50 9.84 10.91
C ALA A 18 6.10 10.36 9.51
N ASP A 19 6.96 10.18 8.50
CA ASP A 19 6.70 10.61 7.11
C ASP A 19 6.01 9.54 6.25
N VAL A 20 5.87 8.31 6.77
CA VAL A 20 5.35 7.15 6.04
C VAL A 20 3.84 7.26 5.85
N VAL A 21 3.42 7.17 4.60
CA VAL A 21 2.01 7.21 4.20
C VAL A 21 1.43 5.80 4.29
N TYR A 22 0.47 5.61 5.19
CA TYR A 22 -0.22 4.34 5.33
C TYR A 22 -1.20 4.09 4.16
N VAL A 23 -1.06 2.94 3.48
CA VAL A 23 -1.89 2.60 2.30
C VAL A 23 -2.65 1.27 2.47
N GLY A 24 -2.67 0.70 3.67
CA GLY A 24 -3.35 -0.56 3.95
C GLY A 24 -4.79 -0.41 4.43
N ARG A 25 -5.39 -1.55 4.80
CA ARG A 25 -6.75 -1.65 5.37
C ARG A 25 -6.83 -1.05 6.80
N ALA A 26 -8.01 -0.76 7.32
CA ALA A 26 -8.12 -0.29 8.70
C ALA A 26 -7.42 -1.26 9.69
N MET A 27 -6.64 -0.71 10.63
CA MET A 27 -5.90 -1.48 11.64
C MET A 27 -6.14 -0.90 13.03
N HIS A 28 -6.82 -1.68 13.87
CA HIS A 28 -7.17 -1.33 15.25
C HIS A 28 -6.57 -2.31 16.28
N ARG A 29 -5.52 -3.06 15.90
CA ARG A 29 -4.91 -4.12 16.72
C ARG A 29 -3.47 -3.76 17.08
N GLY A 30 -2.98 -4.30 18.21
CA GLY A 30 -1.61 -4.05 18.66
C GLY A 30 -1.33 -2.59 19.01
N GLY A 31 -2.37 -1.85 19.44
CA GLY A 31 -2.31 -0.42 19.75
C GLY A 31 -2.23 0.52 18.53
N TRP A 32 -2.33 -0.01 17.31
CA TRP A 32 -2.52 0.81 16.12
C TRP A 32 -3.97 1.29 16.05
N HIS A 33 -4.15 2.54 15.60
CA HIS A 33 -5.46 3.14 15.29
C HIS A 33 -5.38 3.84 13.92
N LEU A 34 -5.18 3.04 12.88
CA LEU A 34 -5.02 3.54 11.51
C LEU A 34 -6.31 3.35 10.72
N GLU A 35 -6.82 4.45 10.17
CA GLU A 35 -7.92 4.44 9.21
C GLU A 35 -7.53 3.69 7.92
N GLY A 36 -8.51 3.05 7.29
CA GLY A 36 -8.30 2.37 6.02
C GLY A 36 -8.03 3.36 4.89
N SER A 37 -6.98 3.11 4.11
CA SER A 37 -6.71 3.90 2.91
C SER A 37 -7.72 3.59 1.81
N LYS A 38 -8.05 4.60 0.99
CA LYS A 38 -8.80 4.41 -0.27
C LYS A 38 -8.05 3.48 -1.25
N LEU A 39 -6.72 3.41 -1.12
CA LEU A 39 -5.84 2.54 -1.90
C LEU A 39 -5.57 1.19 -1.20
N ALA A 40 -6.32 0.84 -0.17
CA ALA A 40 -6.21 -0.47 0.44
C ALA A 40 -6.66 -1.55 -0.55
N SER A 41 -5.90 -2.65 -0.64
CA SER A 41 -6.31 -3.77 -1.49
C SER A 41 -7.60 -4.43 -0.96
N PRO A 42 -8.64 -4.61 -1.82
CA PRO A 42 -9.83 -5.36 -1.46
C PRO A 42 -9.53 -6.87 -1.37
N PHE A 43 -8.47 -7.34 -2.03
CA PHE A 43 -8.09 -8.75 -2.10
C PHE A 43 -7.20 -9.17 -0.93
N ARG A 44 -7.28 -10.44 -0.55
CA ARG A 44 -6.60 -11.06 0.58
C ARG A 44 -5.89 -12.34 0.14
N PRO A 45 -4.56 -12.44 0.34
CA PRO A 45 -3.86 -13.71 0.15
C PRO A 45 -4.50 -14.81 1.01
N GLY A 46 -4.66 -16.00 0.44
CA GLY A 46 -5.44 -17.11 1.00
C GLY A 46 -6.82 -17.15 0.35
N PRO A 47 -7.83 -16.43 0.88
CA PRO A 47 -9.20 -16.48 0.36
C PRO A 47 -9.32 -16.14 -1.13
N ASP A 48 -8.55 -15.16 -1.61
CA ASP A 48 -8.65 -14.64 -2.98
C ASP A 48 -7.49 -15.10 -3.89
N GLY A 49 -6.67 -16.06 -3.42
CA GLY A 49 -5.53 -16.61 -4.14
C GLY A 49 -4.19 -16.43 -3.42
N SER A 50 -3.10 -16.80 -4.10
CA SER A 50 -1.72 -16.56 -3.69
C SER A 50 -1.39 -15.07 -3.63
N ARG A 51 -0.26 -14.71 -2.99
CA ARG A 51 0.19 -13.31 -2.90
C ARG A 51 0.38 -12.67 -4.27
N ASP A 52 0.99 -13.39 -5.20
CA ASP A 52 1.25 -12.87 -6.55
C ASP A 52 -0.06 -12.66 -7.31
N GLU A 53 -1.00 -13.60 -7.22
CA GLU A 53 -2.33 -13.48 -7.85
C GLU A 53 -3.10 -12.28 -7.31
N VAL A 54 -3.12 -12.06 -5.99
CA VAL A 54 -3.86 -10.91 -5.43
C VAL A 54 -3.18 -9.58 -5.72
N VAL A 55 -1.85 -9.55 -5.87
CA VAL A 55 -1.10 -8.35 -6.29
C VAL A 55 -1.37 -8.03 -7.75
N ALA A 56 -1.40 -9.04 -8.62
CA ALA A 56 -1.78 -8.89 -10.02
C ALA A 56 -3.23 -8.38 -10.16
N GLN A 57 -4.18 -9.02 -9.45
CA GLN A 57 -5.57 -8.57 -9.38
C GLN A 57 -5.69 -7.14 -8.87
N TYR A 58 -4.88 -6.76 -7.87
CA TYR A 58 -4.87 -5.39 -7.36
C TYR A 58 -4.38 -4.38 -8.41
N ARG A 59 -3.38 -4.73 -9.22
CA ARG A 59 -2.92 -3.86 -10.32
C ARG A 59 -4.03 -3.62 -11.33
N GLU A 60 -4.70 -4.67 -11.77
CA GLU A 60 -5.83 -4.56 -12.70
C GLU A 60 -6.98 -3.73 -12.10
N TYR A 61 -7.34 -3.99 -10.84
CA TYR A 61 -8.34 -3.22 -10.12
C TYR A 61 -7.99 -1.73 -10.06
N LEU A 62 -6.73 -1.40 -9.78
CA LEU A 62 -6.29 -0.01 -9.67
C LEU A 62 -6.30 0.69 -11.03
N LEU A 63 -5.83 0.03 -12.09
CA LEU A 63 -5.85 0.56 -13.46
C LEU A 63 -7.27 0.78 -13.99
N ALA A 64 -8.23 -0.04 -13.56
CA ALA A 64 -9.64 0.11 -13.91
C ALA A 64 -10.36 1.24 -13.13
N ARG A 65 -9.67 1.94 -12.22
CA ARG A 65 -10.26 2.92 -11.31
C ARG A 65 -9.61 4.30 -11.43
N PRO A 66 -10.07 5.13 -12.40
CA PRO A 66 -9.54 6.48 -12.60
C PRO A 66 -9.59 7.36 -11.35
N ASP A 67 -10.61 7.17 -10.50
CA ASP A 67 -10.76 7.89 -9.22
C ASP A 67 -9.65 7.56 -8.22
N LEU A 68 -9.14 6.33 -8.22
CA LEU A 68 -8.01 5.91 -7.39
C LEU A 68 -6.68 6.29 -8.04
N LEU A 69 -6.56 6.16 -9.37
CA LEU A 69 -5.36 6.59 -10.11
C LEU A 69 -5.07 8.08 -9.91
N ALA A 70 -6.09 8.92 -9.82
CA ALA A 70 -5.95 10.35 -9.55
C ALA A 70 -5.25 10.67 -8.21
N LEU A 71 -5.19 9.72 -7.27
CA LEU A 71 -4.49 9.89 -5.98
C LEU A 71 -2.98 9.63 -6.08
N LEU A 72 -2.53 8.88 -7.09
CA LEU A 72 -1.14 8.40 -7.18
C LEU A 72 -0.09 9.49 -7.37
N PRO A 73 -0.33 10.57 -8.17
CA PRO A 73 0.67 11.63 -8.31
C PRO A 73 1.10 12.27 -6.99
N GLY A 74 0.21 12.32 -6.00
CA GLY A 74 0.50 12.84 -4.65
C GLY A 74 1.39 11.93 -3.79
N LEU A 75 1.60 10.68 -4.22
CA LEU A 75 2.42 9.68 -3.54
C LEU A 75 3.82 9.56 -4.13
N ARG A 76 4.10 10.20 -5.26
CA ARG A 76 5.40 10.14 -5.93
C ARG A 76 6.51 10.61 -4.98
N GLY A 77 7.54 9.77 -4.81
CA GLY A 77 8.68 10.02 -3.94
C GLY A 77 8.40 9.88 -2.44
N ARG A 78 7.23 9.38 -2.03
CA ARG A 78 6.88 9.13 -0.63
C ARG A 78 7.30 7.73 -0.18
N ARG A 79 7.37 7.53 1.13
CA ARG A 79 7.48 6.19 1.74
C ARG A 79 6.08 5.67 2.03
N LEU A 80 5.71 4.52 1.49
CA LEU A 80 4.41 3.88 1.68
C LEU A 80 4.54 2.77 2.72
N GLY A 81 3.60 2.72 3.67
CA GLY A 81 3.60 1.75 4.77
C GLY A 81 2.62 0.62 4.55
N CYS A 82 3.09 -0.63 4.67
CA CYS A 82 2.24 -1.83 4.73
C CYS A 82 2.91 -2.95 5.55
N TRP A 83 2.14 -3.90 6.09
CA TRP A 83 2.70 -5.05 6.83
C TRP A 83 3.16 -6.22 5.95
N CYS A 84 2.77 -6.26 4.66
CA CYS A 84 3.06 -7.40 3.80
C CYS A 84 4.55 -7.51 3.43
N VAL A 85 5.24 -6.37 3.26
CA VAL A 85 6.67 -6.33 2.88
C VAL A 85 7.51 -7.11 3.90
N PRO A 86 8.48 -7.95 3.50
CA PRO A 86 9.12 -8.06 2.19
C PRO A 86 8.37 -8.92 1.15
N GLU A 87 7.26 -9.54 1.52
CA GLU A 87 6.45 -10.32 0.58
C GLU A 87 5.77 -9.39 -0.45
N PRO A 88 5.35 -9.93 -1.62
CA PRO A 88 4.59 -9.18 -2.62
C PRO A 88 3.42 -8.42 -2.00
N CYS A 89 3.34 -7.12 -2.31
CA CYS A 89 2.48 -6.18 -1.63
C CYS A 89 1.80 -5.21 -2.60
N HIS A 90 0.54 -4.90 -2.36
CA HIS A 90 -0.22 -3.93 -3.16
C HIS A 90 0.42 -2.53 -3.15
N ALA A 91 1.11 -2.17 -2.06
CA ALA A 91 1.83 -0.90 -1.96
C ALA A 91 3.00 -0.79 -2.96
N GLN A 92 3.57 -1.92 -3.41
CA GLN A 92 4.59 -1.91 -4.46
C GLN A 92 3.98 -1.52 -5.81
N VAL A 93 2.76 -1.97 -6.10
CA VAL A 93 2.01 -1.54 -7.29
C VAL A 93 1.70 -0.05 -7.23
N ILE A 94 1.26 0.46 -6.08
CA ILE A 94 1.02 1.90 -5.89
C ILE A 94 2.30 2.71 -6.15
N ALA A 95 3.44 2.25 -5.61
CA ALA A 95 4.72 2.93 -5.78
C ALA A 95 5.17 2.95 -7.24
N ASP A 96 5.09 1.81 -7.94
CA ASP A 96 5.41 1.68 -9.36
C ASP A 96 4.57 2.64 -10.21
N LEU A 97 3.25 2.63 -10.04
CA LEU A 97 2.35 3.49 -10.81
C LEU A 97 2.47 4.97 -10.45
N ALA A 98 2.82 5.32 -9.21
CA ALA A 98 3.10 6.71 -8.82
C ALA A 98 4.40 7.23 -9.47
N ASP A 99 5.38 6.34 -9.70
CA ASP A 99 6.66 6.70 -10.29
C ASP A 99 6.65 6.67 -11.83
N HIS A 100 5.82 5.83 -12.44
CA HIS A 100 5.86 5.56 -13.88
C HIS A 100 4.56 5.88 -14.62
N GLY A 101 3.46 6.12 -13.90
CA GLY A 101 2.13 6.26 -14.48
C GLY A 101 1.44 4.89 -14.72
N PRO A 102 0.16 4.92 -15.11
CA PRO A 102 -0.62 3.73 -15.48
C PRO A 102 -0.09 3.05 -16.75
#